data_AF-A0A8K0FIH1-F1
#
_entry.id   AF-A0A8K0FIH1-F1
#
_cell.length_a   1.000
_cell.length_b   1.000
_cell.length_c   1.000
_cell.angle_alpha   90.00
_cell.angle_beta   90.00
_cell.angle_gamma   90.00
#
_symmetry.space_group_name_H-M   'P 1'
#
loop_
_entity.id
_entity.type
_entity.pdbx_description
1 polymer ?
#
loop_
_entity_poly.entity_id
_entity_poly.type
_entity_poly.pdbx_seq_one_letter_code
_entity_poly.pdbx_strand_id
1 'polypeptide(L)'
;GEDRTSDPQYTQQVQALQAKLQILDRQRREVLAQMQQLLGRSETLQDFLQQELGAWRERQQRACLGATVDTRLRPLETWFTELGQGLFQLLQLLRALGDLRQKVTYERDPLKAETPLLEQRLRELLIYLLQRAFVVEQQPSMPNACKRPLVLRTASKFSVRARLLVCLHDRNHRMEAKIHIDRSGPPGFRKFNILTSNSKTLLAGDSPQDGLICDFQYLTLKEQKDSRSGKGSKGAGEGPLVVTEELHLITFTLAYAYCGLELELETSTLPFVIISNNNQLSSAWASILWFNMLSTDPKASGTPPWPCAAPHCPRPCCSPPRLPLPWSWCPDQQFFSTPPPAPWPRLAEVLSWQFESVAERGLSREHLLMLAEKLFGKA
;
A
#
# COMPACT_ATOMS: atom_id res chain seq x y z
N GLY A 1 68.03 16.12 7.16
CA GLY A 1 66.84 15.92 6.33
C GLY A 1 67.04 16.79 5.11
N GLU A 2 67.43 16.20 4.00
CA GLU A 2 67.65 16.94 2.75
C GLU A 2 66.30 17.41 2.21
N ASP A 3 66.25 18.69 1.87
CA ASP A 3 65.07 19.38 1.35
C ASP A 3 64.79 18.91 -0.09
N ARG A 4 64.08 17.78 -0.22
CA ARG A 4 63.72 17.14 -1.50
C ARG A 4 62.78 17.99 -2.37
N THR A 5 62.35 19.16 -1.90
CA THR A 5 61.55 20.13 -2.65
C THR A 5 62.25 20.67 -3.91
N SER A 6 63.58 20.60 -3.97
CA SER A 6 64.40 21.04 -5.11
C SER A 6 64.62 19.96 -6.17
N ASP A 7 64.21 18.71 -5.91
CA ASP A 7 64.39 17.60 -6.84
C ASP A 7 63.34 17.69 -7.98
N PRO A 8 63.77 17.84 -9.25
CA PRO A 8 62.84 17.92 -10.39
C PRO A 8 61.97 16.67 -10.54
N GLN A 9 62.46 15.47 -10.16
CA GLN A 9 61.65 14.26 -10.18
C GLN A 9 60.55 14.29 -9.10
N TYR A 10 60.86 14.79 -7.91
CA TYR A 10 59.89 14.95 -6.83
C TYR A 10 58.79 15.95 -7.22
N THR A 11 59.18 17.09 -7.80
CA THR A 11 58.25 18.12 -8.27
C THR A 11 57.32 17.58 -9.36
N GLN A 12 57.86 16.78 -10.29
CA GLN A 12 57.07 16.14 -11.35
C GLN A 12 56.07 15.11 -10.79
N GLN A 13 56.46 14.34 -9.77
CA GLN A 13 55.55 13.39 -9.10
C GLN A 13 54.40 14.10 -8.37
N VAL A 14 54.69 15.20 -7.67
CA VAL A 14 53.68 16.01 -6.97
C VAL A 14 52.66 16.58 -7.97
N GLN A 15 53.14 17.12 -9.10
CA GLN A 15 52.27 17.61 -10.18
C GLN A 15 51.39 16.50 -10.76
N ALA A 16 51.94 15.31 -10.98
CA ALA A 16 51.18 14.16 -11.48
C ALA A 16 50.09 13.70 -10.49
N LEU A 17 50.38 13.69 -9.18
CA LEU A 17 49.39 13.38 -8.15
C LEU A 17 48.28 14.43 -8.07
N GLN A 18 48.63 15.71 -8.21
CA GLN A 18 47.66 16.79 -8.22
C GLN A 18 46.72 16.73 -9.43
N ALA A 19 47.25 16.40 -10.61
CA ALA A 19 46.43 16.16 -11.80
C ALA A 19 45.46 14.98 -11.59
N LYS A 20 45.91 13.87 -10.98
CA LYS A 20 45.04 12.73 -10.63
C LYS A 20 43.94 13.13 -9.65
N LEU A 21 44.25 13.95 -8.64
CA LEU A 21 43.27 14.43 -7.67
C LEU A 21 42.22 15.35 -8.32
N GLN A 22 42.62 16.22 -9.25
CA GLN A 22 41.69 17.07 -10.00
C GLN A 22 40.76 16.25 -10.90
N ILE A 23 41.28 15.21 -11.57
CA ILE A 23 40.46 14.29 -12.36
C ILE A 23 39.44 13.57 -11.44
N LEU A 24 39.88 13.12 -10.27
CA LEU A 24 39.02 12.46 -9.28
C LEU A 24 37.90 13.39 -8.78
N ASP A 25 38.20 14.65 -8.43
CA ASP A 25 37.18 15.64 -8.03
C ASP A 25 36.15 15.87 -9.14
N ARG A 26 36.61 16.05 -10.38
CA ARG A 26 35.72 16.20 -11.54
C ARG A 26 34.78 15.00 -11.69
N GLN A 27 35.32 13.78 -11.61
CA GLN A 27 34.53 12.55 -11.70
C GLN A 27 33.53 12.40 -10.55
N ARG A 28 33.91 12.77 -9.32
CA ARG A 28 32.99 12.75 -8.16
C ARG A 28 31.80 13.69 -8.37
N ARG A 29 32.06 14.92 -8.82
CA ARG A 29 31.00 15.90 -9.14
C ARG A 29 30.08 15.40 -10.25
N GLU A 30 30.65 14.83 -11.30
CA GLU A 30 29.91 14.29 -12.44
C GLU A 30 28.98 13.15 -12.02
N VAL A 31 29.48 12.19 -11.22
CA VAL A 31 28.66 11.08 -10.70
C VAL A 31 27.52 11.60 -9.81
N LEU A 32 27.80 12.54 -8.91
CA LEU A 32 26.77 13.12 -8.03
C LEU A 32 25.68 13.85 -8.84
N ALA A 33 26.06 14.61 -9.87
CA ALA A 33 25.12 15.30 -10.76
C ALA A 33 24.24 14.30 -11.52
N GLN A 34 24.82 13.21 -12.04
CA GLN A 34 24.05 12.16 -12.72
C GLN A 34 23.09 11.44 -11.76
N MET A 35 23.52 11.16 -10.54
CA MET A 35 22.65 10.58 -9.50
C MET A 35 21.46 11.49 -9.17
N GLN A 36 21.71 12.81 -9.02
CA GLN A 36 20.64 13.79 -8.79
C GLN A 36 19.62 13.80 -9.92
N GLN A 37 20.09 13.77 -11.18
CA GLN A 37 19.20 13.71 -12.35
C GLN A 37 18.40 12.41 -12.41
N LEU A 38 19.03 11.26 -12.11
CA LEU A 38 18.33 9.97 -12.07
C LEU A 38 17.26 9.96 -10.99
N LEU A 39 17.56 10.44 -9.78
CA LEU A 39 16.57 10.57 -8.71
C LEU A 39 15.38 11.44 -9.11
N GLY A 40 15.62 12.57 -9.77
CA GLY A 40 14.55 13.43 -10.28
C GLY A 40 13.67 12.73 -11.33
N ARG A 41 14.25 11.91 -12.22
CA ARG A 41 13.47 11.11 -13.18
C ARG A 41 12.69 9.98 -12.50
N SER A 42 13.27 9.36 -11.48
CA SER A 42 12.62 8.32 -10.68
C SER A 42 11.40 8.85 -9.93
N GLU A 43 11.46 10.09 -9.43
CA GLU A 43 10.30 10.77 -8.82
C GLU A 43 9.15 10.93 -9.81
N THR A 44 9.41 11.44 -11.01
CA THR A 44 8.39 11.57 -12.06
C THR A 44 7.77 10.21 -12.42
N LEU A 45 8.60 9.16 -12.52
CA LEU A 45 8.11 7.80 -12.79
C LEU A 45 7.26 7.28 -11.62
N GLN A 46 7.66 7.56 -10.39
CA GLN A 46 6.92 7.17 -9.20
C GLN A 46 5.53 7.81 -9.17
N ASP A 47 5.40 9.09 -9.53
CA ASP A 47 4.11 9.78 -9.63
C ASP A 47 3.20 9.14 -10.69
N PHE A 48 3.75 8.78 -11.85
CA PHE A 48 3.02 8.02 -12.86
C PHE A 48 2.54 6.66 -12.33
N LEU A 49 3.40 5.92 -11.64
CA LEU A 49 3.02 4.63 -11.04
C LEU A 49 1.93 4.77 -9.98
N GLN A 50 1.88 5.88 -9.24
CA GLN A 50 0.79 6.14 -8.31
C GLN A 50 -0.55 6.32 -9.01
N GLN A 51 -0.58 7.00 -10.15
CA GLN A 51 -1.79 7.18 -10.94
C GLN A 51 -2.29 5.85 -11.50
N GLU A 52 -1.41 5.06 -12.09
CA GLU A 52 -1.73 3.73 -12.61
C GLU A 52 -2.20 2.76 -11.51
N LEU A 53 -1.58 2.84 -10.33
CA LEU A 53 -2.01 2.07 -9.16
C LEU A 53 -3.40 2.50 -8.67
N GLY A 54 -3.70 3.80 -8.67
CA GLY A 54 -5.02 4.34 -8.38
C GLY A 54 -6.08 3.81 -9.34
N ALA A 55 -5.81 3.90 -10.64
CA ALA A 55 -6.69 3.36 -11.68
C ALA A 55 -6.90 1.84 -11.56
N TRP A 56 -5.88 1.08 -11.12
CA TRP A 56 -6.04 -0.34 -10.82
C TRP A 56 -6.93 -0.57 -9.59
N ARG A 57 -6.79 0.20 -8.50
CA ARG A 57 -7.65 0.09 -7.32
C ARG A 57 -9.12 0.35 -7.66
N GLU A 58 -9.39 1.36 -8.48
CA GLU A 58 -10.75 1.64 -8.98
C GLU A 58 -11.31 0.49 -9.81
N ARG A 59 -10.50 -0.10 -10.71
CA ARG A 59 -10.89 -1.30 -11.46
C ARG A 59 -11.16 -2.48 -10.54
N GLN A 60 -10.33 -2.70 -9.52
CA GLN A 60 -10.55 -3.77 -8.54
C GLN A 60 -11.86 -3.56 -7.75
N GLN A 61 -12.14 -2.33 -7.32
CA GLN A 61 -13.39 -1.97 -6.64
C GLN A 61 -14.61 -2.22 -7.53
N ARG A 62 -14.55 -1.84 -8.81
CA ARG A 62 -15.61 -2.13 -9.80
C ARG A 62 -15.76 -3.63 -10.05
N ALA A 63 -14.66 -4.38 -10.14
CA ALA A 63 -14.70 -5.83 -10.27
C ALA A 63 -15.37 -6.49 -9.05
N CYS A 64 -15.13 -5.97 -7.84
CA CYS A 64 -15.82 -6.44 -6.63
C CYS A 64 -17.33 -6.23 -6.71
N LEU A 65 -17.81 -5.20 -7.42
CA LEU A 65 -19.22 -4.93 -7.68
C LEU A 65 -19.81 -5.77 -8.83
N GLY A 66 -19.01 -6.61 -9.50
CA GLY A 66 -19.46 -7.46 -10.61
C GLY A 66 -19.15 -6.92 -12.01
N ALA A 67 -18.42 -5.80 -12.14
CA ALA A 67 -17.99 -5.30 -13.44
C ALA A 67 -16.97 -6.25 -14.11
N THR A 68 -17.08 -6.40 -15.44
CA THR A 68 -16.17 -7.19 -16.26
C THR A 68 -14.94 -6.37 -16.66
N VAL A 69 -14.00 -6.19 -15.73
CA VAL A 69 -12.78 -5.37 -15.93
C VAL A 69 -11.51 -6.16 -15.64
N ASP A 70 -10.44 -5.86 -16.38
CA ASP A 70 -9.12 -6.47 -16.17
C ASP A 70 -8.45 -5.91 -14.90
N THR A 71 -8.14 -6.82 -13.97
CA THR A 71 -7.51 -6.53 -12.67
C THR A 71 -6.12 -7.16 -12.54
N ARG A 72 -5.52 -7.65 -13.63
CA ARG A 72 -4.18 -8.24 -13.62
C ARG A 72 -3.11 -7.22 -13.18
N LEU A 73 -2.27 -7.63 -12.23
CA LEU A 73 -1.20 -6.81 -11.66
C LEU A 73 0.15 -6.92 -12.39
N ARG A 74 0.33 -7.87 -13.32
CA ARG A 74 1.65 -8.14 -13.94
C ARG A 74 2.36 -6.89 -14.48
N PRO A 75 1.69 -5.97 -15.23
CA PRO A 75 2.37 -4.78 -15.74
C PRO A 75 2.86 -3.86 -14.61
N LEU A 76 2.01 -3.64 -13.60
CA LEU A 76 2.36 -2.84 -12.42
C LEU A 76 3.51 -3.48 -11.65
N GLU A 77 3.46 -4.79 -11.41
CA GLU A 77 4.55 -5.51 -10.74
C GLU A 77 5.88 -5.34 -11.47
N THR A 78 5.90 -5.45 -12.80
CA THR A 78 7.11 -5.19 -13.59
C THR A 78 7.60 -3.77 -13.38
N TRP A 79 6.76 -2.75 -13.55
CA TRP A 79 7.22 -1.36 -13.45
C TRP A 79 7.67 -0.97 -12.04
N PHE A 80 6.96 -1.43 -11.01
CA PHE A 80 7.34 -1.20 -9.61
C PHE A 80 8.65 -1.92 -9.28
N THR A 81 8.84 -3.16 -9.75
CA THR A 81 10.08 -3.93 -9.51
C THR A 81 11.27 -3.28 -10.20
N GLU A 82 11.14 -2.87 -11.47
CA GLU A 82 12.23 -2.22 -12.23
C GLU A 82 12.63 -0.87 -11.60
N LEU A 83 11.65 -0.04 -11.22
CA LEU A 83 11.95 1.21 -10.51
C LEU A 83 12.62 0.92 -9.16
N GLY A 84 12.09 -0.01 -8.38
CA GLY A 84 12.68 -0.42 -7.11
C GLY A 84 14.11 -0.90 -7.27
N GLN A 85 14.39 -1.72 -8.29
CA GLN A 85 15.72 -2.24 -8.58
C GLN A 85 16.70 -1.11 -8.90
N GLY A 86 16.31 -0.15 -9.74
CA GLY A 86 17.11 1.03 -10.04
C GLY A 86 17.42 1.88 -8.79
N LEU A 87 16.43 2.09 -7.93
CA LEU A 87 16.62 2.83 -6.67
C LEU A 87 17.54 2.08 -5.69
N PHE A 88 17.41 0.77 -5.54
CA PHE A 88 18.32 -0.02 -4.70
C PHE A 88 19.75 -0.06 -5.27
N GLN A 89 19.91 -0.10 -6.60
CA GLN A 89 21.23 0.02 -7.24
C GLN A 89 21.87 1.37 -6.94
N LEU A 90 21.12 2.48 -7.01
CA LEU A 90 21.60 3.80 -6.60
C LEU A 90 22.02 3.81 -5.11
N LEU A 91 21.28 3.10 -4.25
CA LEU A 91 21.60 3.04 -2.81
C LEU A 91 22.92 2.30 -2.57
N GLN A 92 23.17 1.20 -3.28
CA GLN A 92 24.45 0.50 -3.21
C GLN A 92 25.60 1.34 -3.77
N LEU A 93 25.37 2.08 -4.86
CA LEU A 93 26.37 2.97 -5.44
C LEU A 93 26.75 4.11 -4.48
N LEU A 94 25.77 4.70 -3.78
CA LEU A 94 26.03 5.71 -2.74
C LEU A 94 26.87 5.14 -1.58
N ARG A 95 26.60 3.89 -1.15
CA ARG A 95 27.42 3.21 -0.14
C ARG A 95 28.86 3.02 -0.62
N ALA A 96 29.05 2.56 -1.86
CA ALA A 96 30.37 2.39 -2.46
C ALA A 96 31.13 3.73 -2.58
N LEU A 97 30.45 4.82 -2.91
CA LEU A 97 31.04 6.17 -2.88
C LEU A 97 31.46 6.57 -1.46
N GLY A 98 30.68 6.20 -0.44
CA GLY A 98 31.03 6.35 0.96
C GLY A 98 32.34 5.64 1.32
N ASP A 99 32.52 4.40 0.87
CA ASP A 99 33.75 3.63 1.09
C ASP A 99 34.96 4.24 0.37
N LEU A 100 34.77 4.73 -0.87
CA LEU A 100 35.83 5.43 -1.61
C LEU A 100 36.20 6.76 -0.95
N ARG A 101 35.24 7.47 -0.38
CA ARG A 101 35.48 8.69 0.40
C ARG A 101 36.32 8.40 1.64
N GLN A 102 36.11 7.27 2.33
CA GLN A 102 36.94 6.88 3.48
C GLN A 102 38.40 6.65 3.09
N LYS A 103 38.68 6.21 1.85
CA LYS A 103 40.04 6.00 1.35
C LYS A 103 40.75 7.29 0.94
N VAL A 104 40.03 8.21 0.30
CA VAL A 104 40.57 9.49 -0.18
C VAL A 104 39.55 10.60 0.02
N THR A 105 39.90 11.63 0.78
CA THR A 105 39.08 12.84 0.99
C THR A 105 39.95 14.11 1.03
N TYR A 106 39.33 15.27 0.94
CA TYR A 106 39.98 16.59 0.87
C TYR A 106 39.01 17.70 1.32
N GLU A 107 39.50 18.93 1.53
CA GLU A 107 38.73 20.02 2.16
C GLU A 107 37.36 20.30 1.53
N ARG A 108 37.26 20.24 0.19
CA ARG A 108 36.05 20.54 -0.58
C ARG A 108 35.48 19.33 -1.31
N ASP A 109 35.63 18.16 -0.70
CA ASP A 109 35.14 16.89 -1.25
C ASP A 109 33.60 16.87 -1.34
N PRO A 110 33.02 16.84 -2.55
CA PRO A 110 31.57 16.90 -2.73
C PRO A 110 30.87 15.65 -2.15
N LEU A 111 31.56 14.51 -2.06
CA LEU A 111 31.03 13.29 -1.42
C LEU A 111 30.81 13.47 0.09
N LYS A 112 31.45 14.46 0.72
CA LYS A 112 31.23 14.76 2.15
C LYS A 112 29.90 15.48 2.37
N ALA A 113 29.57 16.44 1.50
CA ALA A 113 28.41 17.30 1.64
C ALA A 113 27.14 16.71 0.99
N GLU A 114 27.25 16.12 -0.20
CA GLU A 114 26.09 15.79 -1.03
C GLU A 114 25.59 14.34 -0.84
N THR A 115 26.48 13.38 -0.61
CA THR A 115 26.10 11.95 -0.44
C THR A 115 25.04 11.73 0.64
N PRO A 116 25.13 12.34 1.85
CA PRO A 116 24.10 12.14 2.89
C PRO A 116 22.72 12.64 2.46
N LEU A 117 22.65 13.77 1.76
CA LEU A 117 21.40 14.36 1.28
C LEU A 117 20.76 13.48 0.19
N LEU A 118 21.58 12.95 -0.72
CA LEU A 118 21.11 12.04 -1.76
C LEU A 118 20.62 10.71 -1.18
N GLU A 119 21.33 10.18 -0.20
CA GLU A 119 20.96 8.93 0.47
C GLU A 119 19.65 9.09 1.25
N GLN A 120 19.43 10.23 1.92
CA GLN A 120 18.16 10.53 2.57
C GLN A 120 17.01 10.59 1.55
N ARG A 121 17.15 11.40 0.49
CA ARG A 121 16.12 11.54 -0.55
C ARG A 121 15.81 10.19 -1.21
N LEU A 122 16.83 9.41 -1.53
CA LEU A 122 16.67 8.07 -2.10
C LEU A 122 15.93 7.12 -1.16
N ARG A 123 16.26 7.14 0.15
CA ARG A 123 15.56 6.32 1.15
C ARG A 123 14.09 6.71 1.24
N GLU A 124 13.77 8.00 1.25
CA GLU A 124 12.39 8.48 1.28
C GLU A 124 11.58 7.97 0.06
N LEU A 125 12.18 7.99 -1.14
CA LEU A 125 11.57 7.43 -2.34
C LEU A 125 11.37 5.92 -2.25
N LEU A 126 12.38 5.17 -1.81
CA LEU A 126 12.28 3.72 -1.62
C LEU A 126 11.17 3.36 -0.62
N ILE A 127 11.13 4.05 0.52
CA ILE A 127 10.12 3.83 1.55
C ILE A 127 8.72 4.08 0.98
N TYR A 128 8.53 5.21 0.30
CA TYR A 128 7.24 5.55 -0.30
C TYR A 128 6.83 4.53 -1.38
N LEU A 129 7.74 4.16 -2.26
CA LEU A 129 7.49 3.15 -3.30
C LEU A 129 7.02 1.82 -2.68
N LEU A 130 7.76 1.30 -1.70
CA LEU A 130 7.48 0.01 -1.04
C LEU A 130 6.14 0.03 -0.30
N GLN A 131 5.85 1.12 0.42
CA GLN A 131 4.59 1.30 1.14
C GLN A 131 3.39 1.29 0.20
N ARG A 132 3.51 1.90 -0.97
CA ARG A 132 2.43 1.97 -1.96
C ARG A 132 2.32 0.68 -2.78
N ALA A 133 3.42 -0.03 -2.96
CA ALA A 133 3.50 -1.30 -3.69
C ALA A 133 2.85 -2.48 -2.96
N PHE A 134 2.58 -2.39 -1.65
CA PHE A 134 1.92 -3.46 -0.92
C PHE A 134 0.39 -3.33 -1.03
N VAL A 135 -0.21 -4.25 -1.78
CA VAL A 135 -1.64 -4.20 -2.15
C VAL A 135 -2.38 -5.49 -1.83
N VAL A 136 -3.67 -5.38 -1.59
CA VAL A 136 -4.56 -6.54 -1.53
C VAL A 136 -4.93 -6.93 -2.95
N GLU A 137 -4.38 -8.03 -3.48
CA GLU A 137 -4.67 -8.53 -4.82
C GLU A 137 -6.05 -9.19 -4.90
N GLN A 138 -6.38 -10.03 -3.91
CA GLN A 138 -7.68 -10.70 -3.80
C GLN A 138 -8.37 -10.26 -2.51
N GLN A 139 -9.47 -9.52 -2.67
CA GLN A 139 -10.33 -9.11 -1.56
C GLN A 139 -10.99 -10.32 -0.87
N PRO A 140 -11.36 -10.22 0.42
CA PRO A 140 -11.95 -11.33 1.16
C PRO A 140 -13.17 -11.93 0.46
N SER A 141 -13.12 -13.23 0.18
CA SER A 141 -14.22 -13.94 -0.48
C SER A 141 -14.34 -15.39 -0.03
N MET A 142 -15.58 -15.89 -0.02
CA MET A 142 -15.86 -17.31 0.25
C MET A 142 -15.95 -18.09 -1.08
N PRO A 143 -15.42 -19.33 -1.16
CA PRO A 143 -15.33 -20.09 -2.42
C PRO A 143 -16.66 -20.29 -3.16
N ASN A 144 -17.78 -20.39 -2.43
CA ASN A 144 -19.11 -20.70 -2.99
C ASN A 144 -20.11 -19.53 -2.85
N ALA A 145 -19.65 -18.32 -2.48
CA ALA A 145 -20.53 -17.17 -2.29
C ALA A 145 -20.82 -16.47 -3.62
N CYS A 146 -21.68 -17.05 -4.47
CA CYS A 146 -22.33 -16.45 -5.64
C CYS A 146 -21.79 -15.07 -6.13
N LYS A 147 -20.51 -14.97 -6.50
CA LYS A 147 -19.83 -13.73 -6.92
C LYS A 147 -20.03 -12.50 -6.00
N ARG A 148 -20.18 -12.70 -4.68
CA ARG A 148 -20.32 -11.62 -3.68
C ARG A 148 -19.09 -11.55 -2.76
N PRO A 149 -17.96 -10.96 -3.23
CA PRO A 149 -16.83 -10.69 -2.36
C PRO A 149 -17.23 -9.69 -1.25
N LEU A 150 -16.43 -9.56 -0.21
CA LEU A 150 -16.65 -8.61 0.89
C LEU A 150 -17.91 -8.85 1.75
N VAL A 151 -18.59 -9.99 1.59
CA VAL A 151 -19.58 -10.46 2.56
C VAL A 151 -19.14 -11.81 3.09
N LEU A 152 -18.72 -11.85 4.35
CA LEU A 152 -18.22 -13.05 5.00
C LEU A 152 -19.24 -13.58 5.99
N ARG A 153 -19.36 -14.90 6.08
CA ARG A 153 -20.20 -15.56 7.08
C ARG A 153 -19.33 -16.14 8.20
N THR A 154 -19.73 -15.92 9.45
CA THR A 154 -19.07 -16.54 10.62
C THR A 154 -19.00 -18.06 10.44
N ALA A 155 -17.92 -18.68 10.94
CA ALA A 155 -17.65 -20.12 10.81
C ALA A 155 -17.51 -20.66 9.36
N SER A 156 -17.59 -19.80 8.34
CA SER A 156 -17.33 -20.19 6.95
C SER A 156 -15.89 -19.92 6.56
N LYS A 157 -15.35 -20.78 5.69
CA LYS A 157 -14.00 -20.62 5.15
C LYS A 157 -13.99 -19.51 4.10
N PHE A 158 -13.01 -18.61 4.19
CA PHE A 158 -12.76 -17.58 3.20
C PHE A 158 -11.26 -17.48 2.89
N SER A 159 -10.93 -16.76 1.82
CA SER A 159 -9.55 -16.50 1.40
C SER A 159 -9.35 -15.02 1.14
N VAL A 160 -8.11 -14.56 1.31
CA VAL A 160 -7.67 -13.19 1.02
C VAL A 160 -6.19 -13.23 0.65
N ARG A 161 -5.76 -12.37 -0.27
CA ARG A 161 -4.38 -12.35 -0.76
C ARG A 161 -3.86 -10.93 -0.87
N ALA A 162 -2.70 -10.68 -0.29
CA ALA A 162 -1.91 -9.48 -0.55
C ALA A 162 -0.67 -9.81 -1.40
N ARG A 163 -0.16 -8.81 -2.10
CA ARG A 163 1.03 -8.88 -2.96
C ARG A 163 1.87 -7.63 -2.76
N LEU A 164 3.18 -7.80 -2.65
CA LEU A 164 4.13 -6.70 -2.81
C LEU A 164 4.56 -6.64 -4.28
N LEU A 165 4.26 -5.52 -4.94
CA LEU A 165 4.57 -5.31 -6.37
C LEU A 165 6.06 -5.12 -6.64
N VAL A 166 6.86 -4.81 -5.62
CA VAL A 166 8.32 -4.75 -5.70
C VAL A 166 8.88 -6.12 -5.35
N CYS A 167 9.13 -6.95 -6.36
CA CYS A 167 9.59 -8.34 -6.19
C CYS A 167 11.09 -8.45 -5.93
N LEU A 168 11.58 -7.75 -4.90
CA LEU A 168 12.98 -7.75 -4.50
C LEU A 168 13.13 -8.36 -3.12
N HIS A 169 13.88 -9.46 -3.03
CA HIS A 169 14.13 -10.16 -1.78
C HIS A 169 15.53 -10.80 -1.79
N ASP A 170 16.08 -11.04 -0.60
CA ASP A 170 17.28 -11.87 -0.45
C ASP A 170 16.87 -13.30 -0.15
N ARG A 171 17.43 -14.29 -0.86
CA ARG A 171 17.11 -15.71 -0.65
C ARG A 171 17.40 -16.19 0.79
N ASN A 172 18.28 -15.49 1.49
CA ASN A 172 18.72 -15.84 2.85
C ASN A 172 17.90 -15.13 3.94
N HIS A 173 17.14 -14.09 3.60
CA HIS A 173 16.31 -13.35 4.56
C HIS A 173 14.86 -13.79 4.44
N ARG A 174 14.30 -14.32 5.53
CA ARG A 174 12.90 -14.72 5.61
C ARG A 174 12.06 -13.50 6.00
N MET A 175 11.10 -13.14 5.16
CA MET A 175 10.10 -12.12 5.50
C MET A 175 8.87 -12.78 6.13
N GLU A 176 8.25 -12.12 7.10
CA GLU A 176 7.05 -12.61 7.78
C GLU A 176 5.87 -11.68 7.47
N ALA A 177 4.78 -12.26 6.97
CA ALA A 177 3.52 -11.58 6.74
C ALA A 177 2.49 -11.98 7.80
N LYS A 178 1.74 -11.01 8.34
CA LYS A 178 0.67 -11.24 9.32
C LYS A 178 -0.63 -10.60 8.88
N ILE A 179 -1.74 -11.14 9.37
CA ILE A 179 -3.08 -10.57 9.19
C ILE A 179 -3.72 -10.27 10.53
N HIS A 180 -4.42 -9.13 10.58
CA HIS A 180 -5.12 -8.63 11.75
C HIS A 180 -6.51 -8.18 11.32
N ILE A 181 -7.51 -8.41 12.17
CA ILE A 181 -8.87 -7.89 11.96
C ILE A 181 -9.12 -6.74 12.94
N ASP A 182 -9.64 -5.62 12.43
CA ASP A 182 -10.05 -4.45 13.21
C ASP A 182 -9.02 -3.96 14.25
N ARG A 183 -7.73 -3.87 13.86
CA ARG A 183 -6.62 -3.41 14.72
C ARG A 183 -6.91 -2.06 15.41
N SER A 184 -7.71 -1.19 14.77
CA SER A 184 -8.19 0.10 15.27
C SER A 184 -9.66 0.35 14.94
N GLY A 185 -10.52 -0.68 15.07
CA GLY A 185 -11.92 -0.59 14.68
C GLY A 185 -12.75 0.41 15.53
N PRO A 186 -13.91 0.88 15.01
CA PRO A 186 -14.80 1.80 15.72
C PRO A 186 -15.29 1.24 17.07
N PRO A 187 -15.46 2.11 18.09
CA PRO A 187 -16.07 1.69 19.34
C PRO A 187 -17.52 1.26 19.12
N GLY A 188 -17.94 0.19 19.80
CA GLY A 188 -19.32 -0.33 19.75
C GLY A 188 -19.59 -1.36 18.65
N PHE A 189 -18.65 -1.58 17.72
CA PHE A 189 -18.78 -2.65 16.72
C PHE A 189 -18.49 -4.02 17.33
N ARG A 190 -19.13 -5.06 16.80
CA ARG A 190 -18.82 -6.45 17.15
C ARG A 190 -17.37 -6.78 16.80
N LYS A 191 -16.72 -7.58 17.64
CA LYS A 191 -15.32 -7.97 17.47
C LYS A 191 -15.20 -9.41 17.03
N PHE A 192 -14.21 -9.70 16.20
CA PHE A 192 -14.01 -11.02 15.62
C PHE A 192 -12.56 -11.46 15.75
N ASN A 193 -12.35 -12.76 15.84
CA ASN A 193 -11.04 -13.40 15.82
C ASN A 193 -10.89 -14.27 14.58
N ILE A 194 -9.70 -14.27 14.00
CA ILE A 194 -9.28 -15.22 12.96
C ILE A 194 -8.77 -16.48 13.68
N LEU A 195 -9.39 -17.64 13.43
CA LEU A 195 -9.10 -18.88 14.17
C LEU A 195 -7.94 -19.72 13.62
N THR A 196 -7.43 -19.37 12.44
CA THR A 196 -6.34 -20.07 11.75
C THR A 196 -5.01 -19.34 11.94
N SER A 197 -3.91 -19.89 11.42
CA SER A 197 -2.62 -19.17 11.41
C SER A 197 -2.82 -17.78 10.79
N ASN A 198 -2.49 -16.76 11.56
CA ASN A 198 -2.53 -15.36 11.16
C ASN A 198 -1.15 -14.85 10.71
N SER A 199 -0.15 -15.74 10.65
CA SER A 199 1.18 -15.46 10.15
C SER A 199 1.57 -16.46 9.06
N LYS A 200 2.35 -15.98 8.09
CA LYS A 200 2.94 -16.76 7.01
C LYS A 200 4.33 -16.23 6.70
N THR A 201 5.33 -17.11 6.75
CA THR A 201 6.66 -16.79 6.22
C THR A 201 6.61 -16.82 4.70
N LEU A 202 7.05 -15.74 4.06
CA LEU A 202 7.25 -15.71 2.62
C LEU A 202 8.55 -16.45 2.31
N LEU A 203 8.42 -17.58 1.63
CA LEU A 203 9.54 -18.23 0.97
C LEU A 203 9.56 -17.69 -0.45
N ALA A 204 10.69 -17.12 -0.85
CA ALA A 204 10.95 -16.83 -2.25
C ALA A 204 10.72 -18.11 -3.05
N GLY A 205 9.78 -18.10 -4.01
CA GLY A 205 9.60 -19.21 -4.91
C GLY A 205 10.88 -19.47 -5.71
N ASP A 206 11.08 -20.71 -6.15
CA ASP A 206 12.20 -21.07 -7.03
C ASP A 206 12.08 -20.41 -8.41
N SER A 207 10.89 -19.88 -8.75
CA SER A 207 10.63 -19.15 -9.98
C SER A 207 10.51 -17.63 -9.75
N PRO A 208 11.12 -16.78 -10.60
CA PRO A 208 10.94 -15.33 -10.55
C PRO A 208 9.51 -14.88 -10.89
N GLN A 209 8.62 -15.81 -11.28
CA GLN A 209 7.21 -15.56 -11.59
C GLN A 209 6.30 -15.65 -10.35
N ASP A 210 6.77 -16.22 -9.23
CA ASP A 210 5.93 -16.46 -8.06
C ASP A 210 5.67 -15.20 -7.20
N GLY A 211 6.38 -14.10 -7.47
CA GLY A 211 6.18 -12.81 -6.80
C GLY A 211 6.30 -12.86 -5.26
N LEU A 212 6.09 -11.72 -4.60
CA LEU A 212 6.01 -11.66 -3.13
C LEU A 212 4.53 -11.69 -2.70
N ILE A 213 3.96 -12.90 -2.65
CA ILE A 213 2.53 -13.15 -2.42
C ILE A 213 2.24 -13.64 -1.01
N CYS A 214 1.39 -12.92 -0.30
CA CYS A 214 0.85 -13.25 1.02
C CYS A 214 -0.54 -13.90 0.86
N ASP A 215 -0.59 -15.18 0.48
CA ASP A 215 -1.85 -15.88 0.26
C ASP A 215 -2.36 -16.59 1.52
N PHE A 216 -3.48 -16.14 2.08
CA PHE A 216 -4.14 -16.73 3.24
C PHE A 216 -5.45 -17.39 2.82
N GLN A 217 -5.49 -18.72 2.91
CA GLN A 217 -6.63 -19.52 2.50
C GLN A 217 -7.25 -20.23 3.70
N TYR A 218 -8.53 -20.58 3.57
CA TYR A 218 -9.29 -21.32 4.58
C TYR A 218 -9.37 -20.64 5.94
N LEU A 219 -9.28 -19.31 5.97
CA LEU A 219 -9.47 -18.51 7.17
C LEU A 219 -10.91 -18.65 7.68
N THR A 220 -11.11 -18.50 8.99
CA THR A 220 -12.44 -18.56 9.61
C THR A 220 -12.56 -17.51 10.70
N LEU A 221 -13.70 -16.79 10.72
CA LEU A 221 -14.00 -15.77 11.73
C LEU A 221 -14.91 -16.33 12.83
N LYS A 222 -14.61 -15.96 14.08
CA LYS A 222 -15.45 -16.21 15.25
C LYS A 222 -15.66 -14.93 16.03
N GLU A 223 -16.92 -14.62 16.33
CA GLU A 223 -17.30 -13.47 17.14
C GLU A 223 -16.76 -13.61 18.58
N GLN A 224 -16.21 -12.53 19.10
CA GLN A 224 -15.78 -12.41 20.47
C GLN A 224 -16.99 -12.04 21.32
N LYS A 225 -17.40 -12.94 22.21
CA LYS A 225 -18.41 -12.63 23.23
C LYS A 225 -17.74 -11.89 24.37
N ASP A 226 -18.13 -10.63 24.60
CA ASP A 226 -17.67 -9.90 25.76
C ASP A 226 -18.24 -10.54 27.04
N SER A 227 -17.36 -11.15 27.83
CA SER A 227 -17.65 -11.83 29.11
C SER A 227 -18.12 -10.88 30.22
N ARG A 228 -18.28 -9.57 29.92
CA ARG A 228 -18.74 -8.55 30.87
C ARG A 228 -20.27 -8.36 30.91
N SER A 229 -21.03 -9.06 30.06
CA SER A 229 -22.50 -9.06 30.13
C SER A 229 -23.03 -10.20 31.01
N GLY A 230 -22.77 -10.07 32.32
CA GLY A 230 -23.49 -10.85 33.33
C GLY A 230 -24.98 -10.52 33.31
N LYS A 231 -25.81 -11.56 33.40
CA LYS A 231 -27.24 -11.58 33.79
C LYS A 231 -27.89 -10.19 33.99
N GLY A 232 -28.68 -9.72 33.03
CA GLY A 232 -29.72 -8.72 33.30
C GLY A 232 -29.62 -7.33 32.66
N SER A 233 -28.99 -7.16 31.49
CA SER A 233 -29.16 -5.93 30.70
C SER A 233 -29.80 -6.23 29.34
N LYS A 234 -31.14 -6.22 29.30
CA LYS A 234 -31.88 -6.02 28.05
C LYS A 234 -31.72 -4.55 27.68
N GLY A 235 -30.88 -4.24 26.69
CA GLY A 235 -30.82 -2.91 26.08
C GLY A 235 -29.45 -2.33 25.75
N ALA A 236 -28.33 -3.00 26.07
CA ALA A 236 -26.98 -2.45 25.85
C ALA A 236 -26.19 -3.11 24.70
N GLY A 237 -26.83 -4.00 23.91
CA GLY A 237 -26.18 -4.83 22.90
C GLY A 237 -26.52 -4.51 21.44
N GLU A 238 -27.36 -3.50 21.19
CA GLU A 238 -27.52 -2.97 19.84
C GLU A 238 -26.35 -2.03 19.58
N GLY A 239 -25.41 -2.46 18.74
CA GLY A 239 -24.39 -1.57 18.20
C GLY A 239 -25.04 -0.35 17.53
N PRO A 240 -24.29 0.74 17.30
CA PRO A 240 -24.83 1.97 16.72
C PRO A 240 -25.40 1.77 15.30
N LEU A 241 -25.02 0.68 14.63
CA LEU A 241 -25.47 0.30 13.30
C LEU A 241 -26.06 -1.11 13.31
N VAL A 242 -26.93 -1.40 12.34
CA VAL A 242 -27.40 -2.76 12.13
C VAL A 242 -26.23 -3.66 11.69
N VAL A 243 -26.29 -4.94 12.05
CA VAL A 243 -25.27 -5.95 11.75
C VAL A 243 -24.79 -5.95 10.29
N THR A 244 -25.67 -5.61 9.34
CA THR A 244 -25.36 -5.61 7.90
C THR A 244 -24.72 -4.32 7.38
N GLU A 245 -24.61 -3.29 8.22
CA GLU A 245 -23.97 -2.01 7.92
C GLU A 245 -22.66 -1.82 8.71
N GLU A 246 -22.35 -2.72 9.64
CA GLU A 246 -21.03 -2.78 10.29
C GLU A 246 -19.95 -3.22 9.30
N LEU A 247 -19.01 -2.31 9.05
CA LEU A 247 -17.89 -2.51 8.14
C LEU A 247 -16.62 -2.90 8.91
N HIS A 248 -16.01 -4.00 8.51
CA HIS A 248 -14.78 -4.56 9.10
C HIS A 248 -13.60 -4.49 8.13
N LEU A 249 -12.39 -4.51 8.67
CA LEU A 249 -11.15 -4.48 7.88
C LEU A 249 -10.21 -5.61 8.28
N ILE A 250 -9.55 -6.19 7.27
CA ILE A 250 -8.37 -7.03 7.48
C ILE A 250 -7.16 -6.23 7.04
N THR A 251 -6.22 -6.09 7.96
CA THR A 251 -4.94 -5.42 7.75
C THR A 251 -3.85 -6.46 7.65
N PHE A 252 -3.07 -6.38 6.58
CA PHE A 252 -1.84 -7.14 6.39
C PHE A 252 -0.66 -6.33 6.87
N THR A 253 0.27 -6.98 7.57
CA THR A 253 1.61 -6.44 7.82
C THR A 253 2.65 -7.35 7.20
N LEU A 254 3.75 -6.76 6.71
CA LEU A 254 4.88 -7.49 6.14
C LEU A 254 6.18 -6.89 6.68
N ALA A 255 6.96 -7.70 7.38
CA ALA A 255 8.32 -7.36 7.79
C ALA A 255 9.25 -7.51 6.57
N TYR A 256 9.40 -6.42 5.81
CA TYR A 256 10.24 -6.35 4.62
C TYR A 256 11.69 -6.05 5.00
N ALA A 257 12.63 -6.82 4.46
CA ALA A 257 14.06 -6.63 4.64
C ALA A 257 14.80 -6.93 3.34
N TYR A 258 15.46 -5.92 2.77
CA TYR A 258 16.25 -6.09 1.55
C TYR A 258 17.38 -5.06 1.49
N CYS A 259 18.59 -5.50 1.14
CA CYS A 259 19.75 -4.61 0.96
C CYS A 259 20.03 -3.68 2.17
N GLY A 260 19.75 -4.13 3.40
CA GLY A 260 19.93 -3.31 4.61
C GLY A 260 18.87 -2.22 4.81
N LEU A 261 17.77 -2.24 4.05
CA LEU A 261 16.56 -1.48 4.35
C LEU A 261 15.54 -2.43 5.00
N GLU A 262 15.10 -2.08 6.21
CA GLU A 262 14.09 -2.82 6.96
C GLU A 262 12.86 -1.94 7.19
N LEU A 263 11.68 -2.45 6.86
CA LEU A 263 10.41 -1.74 6.94
C LEU A 263 9.27 -2.69 7.35
N GLU A 264 8.35 -2.19 8.16
CA GLU A 264 7.04 -2.83 8.35
C GLU A 264 6.05 -2.22 7.35
N LEU A 265 5.73 -2.97 6.30
CA LEU A 265 4.74 -2.56 5.30
C LEU A 265 3.34 -2.93 5.79
N GLU A 266 2.36 -2.10 5.49
CA GLU A 266 0.96 -2.31 5.88
C GLU A 266 0.00 -2.04 4.73
N THR A 267 -1.01 -2.87 4.55
CA THR A 267 -2.11 -2.66 3.59
C THR A 267 -3.40 -3.25 4.11
N SER A 268 -4.55 -2.68 3.76
CA SER A 268 -5.86 -3.13 4.24
C SER A 268 -6.80 -3.47 3.11
N THR A 269 -7.72 -4.39 3.37
CA THR A 269 -8.80 -4.76 2.45
C THR A 269 -9.76 -3.60 2.21
N LEU A 270 -10.59 -3.71 1.18
CA LEU A 270 -11.84 -2.96 1.17
C LEU A 270 -12.68 -3.38 2.39
N PRO A 271 -13.50 -2.49 2.95
CA PRO A 271 -14.35 -2.86 4.06
C PRO A 271 -15.36 -3.92 3.63
N PHE A 272 -15.59 -4.87 4.54
CA PHE A 272 -16.44 -6.02 4.32
C PHE A 272 -17.44 -6.18 5.48
N VAL A 273 -18.55 -6.86 5.22
CA VAL A 273 -19.61 -7.11 6.21
C VAL A 273 -19.52 -8.56 6.70
N ILE A 274 -19.73 -8.76 8.01
CA ILE A 274 -19.76 -10.09 8.63
C ILE A 274 -21.18 -10.46 9.04
N ILE A 275 -21.72 -11.47 8.37
CA ILE A 275 -23.05 -12.04 8.64
C ILE A 275 -22.96 -13.32 9.47
N SER A 276 -24.04 -13.63 10.18
CA SER A 276 -24.19 -14.89 10.92
C SER A 276 -25.04 -15.91 10.15
N ASN A 277 -26.00 -15.43 9.37
CA ASN A 277 -26.97 -16.24 8.66
C ASN A 277 -27.16 -15.74 7.21
N ASN A 278 -27.47 -16.65 6.29
CA ASN A 278 -27.67 -16.38 4.88
C ASN A 278 -28.86 -15.45 4.60
N ASN A 279 -29.86 -15.38 5.49
CA ASN A 279 -30.95 -14.41 5.34
C ASN A 279 -30.48 -12.94 5.40
N GLN A 280 -29.31 -12.67 5.97
CA GLN A 280 -28.69 -11.34 6.02
C GLN A 280 -27.91 -10.98 4.74
N LEU A 281 -27.66 -11.96 3.85
CA LEU A 281 -26.77 -11.80 2.70
C LEU A 281 -27.23 -10.69 1.74
N SER A 282 -28.54 -10.55 1.50
CA SER A 282 -29.07 -9.52 0.60
C SER A 282 -28.83 -8.11 1.13
N SER A 283 -29.10 -7.87 2.40
CA SER A 283 -28.88 -6.56 3.04
C SER A 283 -27.39 -6.24 3.17
N ALA A 284 -26.57 -7.21 3.58
CA ALA A 284 -25.12 -7.05 3.64
C ALA A 284 -24.53 -6.72 2.26
N TRP A 285 -25.02 -7.39 1.21
CA TRP A 285 -24.59 -7.10 -0.15
C TRP A 285 -24.98 -5.69 -0.59
N ALA A 286 -26.20 -5.23 -0.26
CA ALA A 286 -26.61 -3.85 -0.53
C ALA A 286 -25.67 -2.83 0.12
N SER A 287 -25.22 -3.07 1.35
CA SER A 287 -24.22 -2.21 2.02
C SER A 287 -22.88 -2.19 1.27
N ILE A 288 -22.38 -3.35 0.84
CA ILE A 288 -21.14 -3.42 0.06
C ILE A 288 -21.29 -2.68 -1.28
N LEU A 289 -22.42 -2.84 -1.97
CA LEU A 289 -22.71 -2.10 -3.19
C LEU A 289 -22.70 -0.60 -2.92
N TRP A 290 -23.40 -0.14 -1.87
CA TRP A 290 -23.54 1.28 -1.55
C TRP A 290 -22.20 1.91 -1.18
N PHE A 291 -21.42 1.26 -0.31
CA PHE A 291 -20.09 1.72 0.08
C PHE A 291 -19.19 1.83 -1.14
N ASN A 292 -19.00 0.73 -1.89
CA ASN A 292 -18.04 0.74 -3.01
C ASN A 292 -18.53 1.57 -4.20
N MET A 293 -19.81 1.91 -4.27
CA MET A 293 -20.34 2.80 -5.30
C MET A 293 -20.02 4.27 -5.02
N LEU A 294 -20.03 4.68 -3.74
CA LEU A 294 -20.05 6.09 -3.32
C LEU A 294 -18.83 6.53 -2.51
N SER A 295 -18.11 5.60 -1.89
CA SER A 295 -16.87 5.91 -1.18
C SER A 295 -15.84 6.41 -2.17
N THR A 296 -15.46 7.66 -2.02
CA THR A 296 -14.32 8.26 -2.72
C THR A 296 -13.07 8.08 -1.87
N ASP A 297 -11.94 7.82 -2.51
CA ASP A 297 -10.66 7.88 -1.83
C ASP A 297 -10.45 9.33 -1.34
N PRO A 298 -10.29 9.60 -0.02
CA PRO A 298 -10.06 10.95 0.49
C PRO A 298 -8.80 11.62 -0.07
N LYS A 299 -7.97 10.92 -0.87
CA LYS A 299 -6.79 11.47 -1.55
C LYS A 299 -6.96 11.72 -3.06
N ALA A 300 -8.15 11.56 -3.64
CA ALA A 300 -8.41 11.98 -5.01
C ALA A 300 -8.40 13.52 -5.19
N SER A 301 -8.45 14.30 -4.09
CA SER A 301 -8.13 15.74 -4.11
C SER A 301 -6.64 15.93 -3.80
N GLY A 302 -5.87 16.23 -4.85
CA GLY A 302 -4.40 16.30 -4.81
C GLY A 302 -3.79 17.35 -3.89
N THR A 303 -3.60 17.01 -2.62
CA THR A 303 -2.65 17.71 -1.73
C THR A 303 -1.53 16.75 -1.32
N PRO A 304 -0.26 17.05 -1.62
CA PRO A 304 0.87 16.26 -1.16
C PRO A 304 1.02 16.42 0.38
N PRO A 305 1.46 15.37 1.10
CA PRO A 305 1.48 15.35 2.56
C PRO A 305 2.75 15.98 3.18
N TRP A 306 3.56 16.71 2.43
CA TRP A 306 4.76 17.34 2.99
C TRP A 306 4.39 18.67 3.66
N PRO A 307 4.68 18.87 4.95
CA PRO A 307 4.69 20.22 5.49
C PRO A 307 5.81 20.99 4.78
N CYS A 308 5.44 22.07 4.08
CA CYS A 308 6.40 23.09 3.68
C CYS A 308 7.22 23.46 4.92
N ALA A 309 8.53 23.25 4.85
CA ALA A 309 9.46 23.63 5.90
C ALA A 309 9.40 25.15 6.09
N ALA A 310 8.74 25.61 7.14
CA ALA A 310 8.96 26.95 7.67
C ALA A 310 10.23 26.92 8.55
N PRO A 311 11.19 27.84 8.35
CA PRO A 311 12.41 27.87 9.14
C PRO A 311 12.14 28.48 10.52
N HIS A 312 12.90 28.03 11.52
CA HIS A 312 13.03 28.53 12.89
C HIS A 312 12.23 27.78 13.98
N CYS A 313 12.84 26.73 14.53
CA CYS A 313 12.72 26.45 15.97
C CYS A 313 13.96 25.67 16.48
N PRO A 314 14.73 26.15 17.48
CA PRO A 314 15.92 25.48 17.96
C PRO A 314 15.64 24.74 19.28
N ARG A 315 15.53 23.41 19.24
CA ARG A 315 16.05 22.45 20.26
C ARG A 315 15.55 21.01 20.01
N PRO A 316 16.39 19.98 20.22
CA PRO A 316 16.03 18.58 19.97
C PRO A 316 15.69 17.87 21.30
N CYS A 317 14.44 17.48 21.50
CA CYS A 317 14.06 16.45 22.47
C CYS A 317 12.67 15.91 22.15
N CYS A 318 12.43 14.66 22.56
CA CYS A 318 11.25 13.82 22.35
C CYS A 318 11.27 13.00 21.06
N SER A 319 11.58 11.72 21.24
CA SER A 319 11.18 10.61 20.37
C SER A 319 9.74 10.84 19.88
N PRO A 320 9.47 10.74 18.57
CA PRO A 320 8.14 11.03 18.08
C PRO A 320 7.17 9.93 18.56
N PRO A 321 5.96 10.29 19.02
CA PRO A 321 4.91 9.30 19.24
C PRO A 321 4.62 8.62 17.90
N ARG A 322 4.37 7.31 17.92
CA ARG A 322 3.88 6.53 16.77
C ARG A 322 2.46 7.01 16.43
N LEU A 323 2.35 8.16 15.78
CA LEU A 323 1.15 8.55 15.06
C LEU A 323 0.99 7.59 13.87
N PRO A 324 -0.25 7.17 13.52
CA PRO A 324 -0.47 6.42 12.29
C PRO A 324 0.05 7.26 11.13
N LEU A 325 0.85 6.62 10.27
CA LEU A 325 1.52 7.31 9.20
C LEU A 325 0.47 7.92 8.25
N PRO A 326 0.55 9.20 7.87
CA PRO A 326 -0.49 9.96 7.16
C PRO A 326 -0.81 9.47 5.73
N TRP A 327 -0.32 8.31 5.33
CA TRP A 327 -0.45 7.71 4.01
C TRP A 327 -1.19 6.36 3.98
N SER A 328 -1.59 5.81 5.11
CA SER A 328 -2.47 4.63 5.16
C SER A 328 -3.88 5.02 4.72
N TRP A 329 -4.32 4.49 3.58
CA TRP A 329 -5.74 4.54 3.22
C TRP A 329 -6.50 3.68 4.23
N CYS A 330 -7.22 4.32 5.16
CA CYS A 330 -8.11 3.66 6.11
C CYS A 330 -9.54 3.90 5.63
N PRO A 331 -10.23 2.86 5.12
CA PRO A 331 -11.63 2.99 4.75
C PRO A 331 -12.48 3.42 5.93
N ASP A 332 -13.47 4.29 5.69
CA ASP A 332 -14.38 4.76 6.72
C ASP A 332 -15.34 3.64 7.16
N GLN A 333 -14.98 2.96 8.26
CA GLN A 333 -15.82 1.92 8.85
C GLN A 333 -17.14 2.48 9.42
N GLN A 334 -17.26 3.81 9.59
CA GLN A 334 -18.46 4.50 10.07
C GLN A 334 -19.31 5.09 8.94
N PHE A 335 -19.04 4.75 7.67
CA PHE A 335 -19.75 5.27 6.49
C PHE A 335 -21.28 5.28 6.61
N PHE A 336 -21.87 4.23 7.19
CA PHE A 336 -23.32 4.10 7.37
C PHE A 336 -23.90 4.91 8.53
N SER A 337 -23.08 5.60 9.31
CA SER A 337 -23.55 6.60 10.28
C SER A 337 -24.17 7.81 9.59
N THR A 338 -23.73 8.12 8.36
CA THR A 338 -24.29 9.20 7.53
C THR A 338 -24.11 8.87 6.04
N PRO A 339 -24.85 7.88 5.51
CA PRO A 339 -24.62 7.38 4.16
C PRO A 339 -25.01 8.44 3.11
N PRO A 340 -24.14 8.75 2.14
CA PRO A 340 -24.47 9.69 1.08
C PRO A 340 -25.55 9.14 0.14
N PRO A 341 -26.37 10.02 -0.47
CA PRO A 341 -27.32 9.60 -1.50
C PRO A 341 -26.60 9.19 -2.79
N ALA A 342 -27.12 8.16 -3.46
CA ALA A 342 -26.57 7.68 -4.72
C ALA A 342 -27.21 8.39 -5.94
N PRO A 343 -26.42 8.92 -6.88
CA PRO A 343 -26.98 9.42 -8.14
C PRO A 343 -27.45 8.26 -9.02
N TRP A 344 -28.63 8.40 -9.65
CA TRP A 344 -29.24 7.35 -10.47
C TRP A 344 -28.33 6.76 -11.56
N PRO A 345 -27.56 7.54 -12.35
CA PRO A 345 -26.69 6.96 -13.37
C PRO A 345 -25.68 5.94 -12.82
N ARG A 346 -25.16 6.21 -11.61
CA ARG A 346 -24.20 5.34 -10.95
C ARG A 346 -24.89 4.09 -10.39
N LEU A 347 -26.05 4.26 -9.75
CA LEU A 347 -26.84 3.14 -9.26
C LEU A 347 -27.31 2.22 -10.40
N ALA A 348 -27.75 2.79 -11.52
CA ALA A 348 -28.17 2.06 -12.71
C ALA A 348 -27.05 1.20 -13.30
N GLU A 349 -25.82 1.73 -13.38
CA GLU A 349 -24.63 0.99 -13.81
C GLU A 349 -24.38 -0.22 -12.91
N VAL A 350 -24.36 -0.01 -11.58
CA VAL A 350 -24.12 -1.08 -10.60
C VAL A 350 -25.23 -2.14 -10.62
N LEU A 351 -26.50 -1.72 -10.75
CA LEU A 351 -27.63 -2.63 -10.90
C LEU A 351 -27.47 -3.50 -12.16
N SER A 352 -27.07 -2.92 -13.29
CA SER A 352 -26.84 -3.68 -14.51
C SER A 352 -25.75 -4.75 -14.33
N TRP A 353 -24.65 -4.43 -13.63
CA TRP A 353 -23.60 -5.42 -13.31
C TRP A 353 -24.11 -6.58 -12.44
N GLN A 354 -25.09 -6.33 -11.55
CA GLN A 354 -25.66 -7.42 -10.73
C GLN A 354 -26.35 -8.47 -11.62
N PHE A 355 -27.04 -8.04 -12.68
CA PHE A 355 -27.66 -8.95 -13.63
C PHE A 355 -26.62 -9.60 -14.53
N GLU A 356 -25.67 -8.83 -15.06
CA GLU A 356 -24.63 -9.34 -15.96
C GLU A 356 -23.77 -10.42 -15.28
N SER A 357 -23.40 -10.20 -14.01
CA SER A 357 -22.57 -11.14 -13.27
C SER A 357 -23.25 -12.49 -13.02
N VAL A 358 -24.59 -12.55 -12.97
CA VAL A 358 -25.34 -13.79 -12.66
C VAL A 358 -25.97 -14.42 -13.91
N ALA A 359 -26.48 -13.59 -14.82
CA ALA A 359 -27.29 -14.00 -15.98
C ALA A 359 -26.59 -13.72 -17.33
N GLU A 360 -25.30 -13.38 -17.32
CA GLU A 360 -24.44 -13.14 -18.51
C GLU A 360 -24.88 -11.93 -19.37
N ARG A 361 -25.94 -11.23 -18.98
CA ARG A 361 -26.46 -10.05 -19.65
C ARG A 361 -26.93 -9.01 -18.64
N GLY A 362 -26.52 -7.76 -18.85
CA GLY A 362 -26.97 -6.62 -18.06
C GLY A 362 -28.40 -6.18 -18.37
N LEU A 363 -28.81 -5.08 -17.74
CA LEU A 363 -30.15 -4.50 -17.93
C LEU A 363 -30.18 -3.62 -19.18
N SER A 364 -31.28 -3.70 -19.95
CA SER A 364 -31.52 -2.79 -21.08
C SER A 364 -31.92 -1.39 -20.56
N ARG A 365 -31.87 -0.39 -21.46
CA ARG A 365 -32.33 0.97 -21.15
C ARG A 365 -33.79 0.99 -20.67
N GLU A 366 -34.66 0.19 -21.27
CA GLU A 366 -36.07 0.08 -20.90
C GLU A 366 -36.25 -0.50 -19.48
N HIS A 367 -35.50 -1.55 -19.14
CA HIS A 367 -35.52 -2.10 -17.78
C HIS A 367 -35.05 -1.09 -16.74
N LEU A 368 -33.98 -0.33 -17.06
CA LEU A 368 -33.47 0.71 -16.17
C LEU A 368 -34.48 1.85 -16.00
N LEU A 369 -35.14 2.29 -17.07
CA LEU A 369 -36.19 3.30 -16.98
C LEU A 369 -37.36 2.84 -16.09
N MET A 370 -37.82 1.60 -16.26
CA MET A 370 -38.87 1.03 -15.40
C MET A 370 -38.46 1.03 -13.91
N LEU A 371 -37.22 0.66 -13.61
CA LEU A 371 -36.70 0.70 -12.24
C LEU A 371 -36.58 2.14 -11.71
N ALA A 372 -36.17 3.09 -12.54
CA ALA A 372 -36.11 4.50 -12.18
C ALA A 372 -37.51 5.04 -11.81
N GLU A 373 -38.51 4.76 -12.65
CA GLU A 373 -39.90 5.15 -12.41
C GLU A 373 -40.44 4.53 -11.11
N LYS A 374 -40.04 3.30 -10.79
CA LYS A 374 -40.45 2.64 -9.56
C LYS A 374 -39.85 3.28 -8.30
N LEU A 375 -38.62 3.81 -8.39
CA LEU A 375 -37.92 4.41 -7.25
C LEU A 375 -38.28 5.89 -7.05
N PHE A 376 -38.41 6.64 -8.13
CA PHE A 376 -38.60 8.09 -8.10
C PHE A 376 -40.01 8.55 -8.48
N GLY A 377 -40.87 7.63 -8.92
CA GLY A 377 -42.16 7.94 -9.53
C GLY A 377 -42.05 8.20 -11.03
N LYS A 378 -43.20 8.33 -11.70
CA LYS A 378 -43.24 8.81 -13.09
C LYS A 378 -42.85 10.29 -13.11
N ALA A 379 -41.94 10.64 -14.01
CA ALA A 379 -41.57 12.02 -14.28
C ALA A 379 -42.75 12.84 -14.81
#